data_AF-A0A7J5EZC2-F1
#
_entry.id   AF-A0A7J5EZC2-F1
#
_cell.length_a   1.000
_cell.length_b   1.000
_cell.length_c   1.000
_cell.angle_alpha   90.00
_cell.angle_beta   90.00
_cell.angle_gamma   90.00
#
_symmetry.space_group_name_H-M   'P 1'
#
loop_
_entity.id
_entity.type
_entity.pdbx_description
1 polymer ?
#
loop_
_entity_poly.entity_id
_entity_poly.type
_entity_poly.pdbx_seq_one_letter_code
_entity_poly.pdbx_strand_id
1 'polypeptide(L)'
;MSTINPPAFCVQALPRPARLSRVNFPPASACIYCDTTRYSDRVERRTDEHVVPYALGGTLVIPAASCESCQRDTSRFEREIARDSYRAMRTLHGYPTRRPDEVPRTLPVNFTYSSGTIERVQVPIEEVPIRVVVPRFELAPFAPAAPGFPAPLAIGMSAITIEDDNTFRRKWDSLKERHRKHASGYELATAPFGPFAFARLVYKIGVGLLAIERPDLLSRTLVRARIAAAARFQLHDLFSAPAPSLDDGFFRARLFTAPDGNAAALFAGVRLFGALDATEHFCRLMRWDERSDLNVHFDATGRVTT
;
A
#
# COMPACT_ATOMS: atom_id res chain seq x y z
N MET A 1 13.08 -40.99 -21.85
CA MET A 1 13.13 -40.03 -20.74
C MET A 1 11.83 -39.25 -20.78
N SER A 2 10.85 -39.66 -19.98
CA SER A 2 9.52 -39.03 -19.93
C SER A 2 9.59 -37.71 -19.19
N THR A 3 9.12 -36.66 -19.85
CA THR A 3 8.90 -35.33 -19.28
C THR A 3 7.72 -35.39 -18.31
N ILE A 4 7.98 -35.11 -17.04
CA ILE A 4 6.94 -34.92 -16.03
C ILE A 4 6.39 -33.51 -16.23
N ASN A 5 5.16 -33.39 -16.74
CA ASN A 5 4.40 -32.14 -16.71
C ASN A 5 4.00 -31.83 -15.27
N PRO A 6 4.24 -30.62 -14.73
CA PRO A 6 3.62 -30.22 -13.49
C PRO A 6 2.10 -30.05 -13.72
N PRO A 7 1.26 -30.44 -12.74
CA PRO A 7 -0.19 -30.34 -12.89
C PRO A 7 -0.62 -28.87 -13.00
N ALA A 8 -1.62 -28.63 -13.84
CA ALA A 8 -2.30 -27.35 -13.95
C ALA A 8 -2.88 -26.96 -12.58
N PHE A 9 -2.28 -25.96 -11.94
CA PHE A 9 -2.89 -25.35 -10.77
C PHE A 9 -4.06 -24.48 -11.22
N CYS A 10 -5.26 -25.02 -11.02
CA CYS A 10 -6.48 -24.25 -10.98
C CYS A 10 -6.35 -23.23 -9.85
N VAL A 11 -6.43 -21.93 -10.17
CA VAL A 11 -6.50 -20.85 -9.18
C VAL A 11 -7.85 -20.96 -8.48
N GLN A 12 -7.94 -21.79 -7.45
CA GLN A 12 -9.04 -21.72 -6.51
C GLN A 12 -8.80 -20.49 -5.64
N ALA A 13 -9.70 -19.51 -5.77
CA ALA A 13 -9.76 -18.36 -4.88
C ALA A 13 -9.83 -18.87 -3.43
N LEU A 14 -8.80 -18.57 -2.64
CA LEU A 14 -8.84 -18.80 -1.20
C LEU A 14 -10.06 -18.07 -0.61
N PRO A 15 -10.82 -18.71 0.31
CA PRO A 15 -11.93 -18.05 0.97
C PRO A 15 -11.41 -16.85 1.76
N ARG A 16 -11.81 -15.65 1.34
CA ARG A 16 -11.59 -14.40 2.08
C ARG A 16 -12.26 -14.54 3.45
N PRO A 17 -11.65 -14.07 4.55
CA PRO A 17 -12.30 -14.14 5.85
C PRO A 17 -13.66 -13.46 5.79
N ALA A 18 -14.72 -14.19 6.14
CA ALA A 18 -16.12 -13.73 6.10
C ALA A 18 -16.36 -12.47 6.95
N ARG A 19 -15.45 -12.17 7.89
CA ARG A 19 -15.37 -10.92 8.64
C ARG A 19 -13.94 -10.68 9.09
N LEU A 20 -13.35 -9.55 8.69
CA LEU A 20 -12.13 -9.06 9.31
C LEU A 20 -12.48 -8.53 10.71
N SER A 21 -11.99 -9.19 11.76
CA SER A 21 -12.17 -8.73 13.14
C SER A 21 -11.26 -7.55 13.43
N ARG A 22 -11.83 -6.44 13.90
CA ARG A 22 -11.08 -5.27 14.34
C ARG A 22 -10.31 -5.59 15.61
N VAL A 23 -9.02 -5.25 15.64
CA VAL A 23 -8.19 -5.29 16.85
C VAL A 23 -8.02 -3.85 17.33
N ASN A 24 -8.58 -3.54 18.50
CA ASN A 24 -8.45 -2.21 19.10
C ASN A 24 -7.30 -2.20 20.10
N PHE A 25 -6.41 -1.23 19.96
CA PHE A 25 -5.33 -0.94 20.90
C PHE A 25 -5.82 0.08 21.95
N PRO A 26 -5.02 0.34 23.00
CA PRO A 26 -5.30 1.43 23.91
C PRO A 26 -5.46 2.78 23.18
N PRO A 27 -6.34 3.67 23.65
CA PRO A 27 -6.47 5.00 23.08
C PRO A 27 -5.15 5.78 23.15
N ALA A 28 -4.81 6.50 22.10
CA ALA A 28 -3.63 7.37 22.12
C ALA A 28 -3.85 8.56 23.08
N SER A 29 -2.80 8.98 23.78
CA SER A 29 -2.82 10.18 24.64
C SER A 29 -2.76 11.48 23.84
N ALA A 30 -2.08 11.45 22.70
CA ALA A 30 -1.84 12.56 21.78
C ALA A 30 -2.21 12.16 20.33
N CYS A 31 -2.36 13.11 19.42
CA CYS A 31 -2.42 12.78 18.00
C CYS A 31 -1.10 12.11 17.59
N ILE A 32 -1.14 10.91 17.01
CA ILE A 32 0.07 10.15 16.69
C ILE A 32 0.93 10.82 15.61
N TYR A 33 0.38 11.82 14.91
CA TYR A 33 1.06 12.55 13.84
C TYR A 33 1.59 13.94 14.24
N CYS A 34 0.99 14.62 15.23
CA CYS A 34 1.34 16.01 15.55
C CYS A 34 1.24 16.40 17.02
N ASP A 35 1.10 15.44 17.92
CA ASP A 35 1.00 15.61 19.39
C ASP A 35 -0.21 16.36 19.94
N THR A 36 -1.07 16.93 19.09
CA THR A 36 -2.21 17.69 19.62
C THR A 36 -3.12 16.81 20.47
N THR A 37 -3.59 17.38 21.59
CA THR A 37 -4.46 16.68 22.54
C THR A 37 -5.94 16.76 22.17
N ARG A 38 -6.29 17.58 21.17
CA ARG A 38 -7.67 17.86 20.74
C ARG A 38 -7.90 17.44 19.29
N TYR A 39 -9.15 17.20 18.91
CA TYR A 39 -9.51 16.97 17.51
C TYR A 39 -9.44 18.27 16.70
N SER A 40 -10.09 19.31 17.21
CA SER A 40 -10.10 20.66 16.67
C SER A 40 -10.25 21.67 17.82
N ASP A 41 -10.26 22.97 17.52
CA ASP A 41 -10.45 24.01 18.54
C ASP A 41 -11.77 23.86 19.33
N ARG A 42 -12.75 23.16 18.75
CA ARG A 42 -14.11 23.00 19.31
C ARG A 42 -14.43 21.58 19.77
N VAL A 43 -13.62 20.60 19.43
CA VAL A 43 -13.90 19.18 19.69
C VAL A 43 -12.69 18.56 20.36
N GLU A 44 -12.87 18.03 21.56
CA GLU A 44 -11.78 17.41 22.31
C GLU A 44 -11.43 16.03 21.76
N ARG A 45 -12.44 15.18 21.54
CA ARG A 45 -12.22 13.78 21.20
C ARG A 45 -11.73 13.60 19.76
N ARG A 46 -10.49 13.11 19.63
CA ARG A 46 -9.86 12.69 18.36
C ARG A 46 -10.52 11.45 17.74
N THR A 47 -10.24 11.23 16.46
CA THR A 47 -10.76 10.09 15.69
C THR A 47 -9.92 8.83 15.85
N ASP A 48 -10.55 7.67 15.63
CA ASP A 48 -9.86 6.39 15.56
C ASP A 48 -9.00 6.30 14.30
N GLU A 49 -7.77 5.83 14.45
CA GLU A 49 -6.84 5.62 13.35
C GLU A 49 -6.70 4.13 13.04
N HIS A 50 -6.86 3.72 11.79
CA HIS A 50 -6.45 2.37 11.39
C HIS A 50 -4.97 2.43 11.05
N VAL A 51 -4.15 1.46 11.46
CA VAL A 51 -2.71 1.45 11.09
C VAL A 51 -2.57 1.27 9.58
N VAL A 52 -3.09 0.15 9.07
CA VAL A 52 -3.33 -0.06 7.63
C VAL A 52 -4.75 0.39 7.32
N PRO A 53 -5.02 1.13 6.24
CA PRO A 53 -6.38 1.55 5.93
C PRO A 53 -7.32 0.35 5.85
N TYR A 54 -8.52 0.47 6.41
CA TYR A 54 -9.53 -0.59 6.35
C TYR A 54 -9.73 -1.08 4.92
N ALA A 55 -9.83 -0.15 3.97
CA ALA A 55 -9.94 -0.40 2.54
C ALA A 55 -8.88 -1.34 1.96
N LEU A 56 -7.69 -1.40 2.55
CA LEU A 56 -6.56 -2.24 2.17
C LEU A 56 -6.43 -3.49 3.07
N GLY A 57 -7.51 -3.87 3.76
CA GLY A 57 -7.56 -5.04 4.61
C GLY A 57 -7.15 -4.81 6.07
N GLY A 58 -6.84 -3.56 6.46
CA GLY A 58 -6.36 -3.24 7.79
C GLY A 58 -7.39 -3.45 8.90
N THR A 59 -6.97 -4.11 9.98
CA THR A 59 -7.79 -4.44 11.16
C THR A 59 -7.30 -3.80 12.46
N LEU A 60 -6.04 -3.37 12.50
CA LEU A 60 -5.41 -2.74 13.65
C LEU A 60 -5.88 -1.29 13.80
N VAL A 61 -6.43 -0.94 14.96
CA VAL A 61 -6.97 0.39 15.22
C VAL A 61 -6.49 0.96 16.55
N ILE A 62 -6.05 2.21 16.50
CA ILE A 62 -5.71 3.03 17.66
C ILE A 62 -6.86 4.04 17.90
N PRO A 63 -7.65 3.90 18.97
CA PRO A 63 -8.71 4.85 19.29
C PRO A 63 -8.16 6.25 19.63
N ALA A 64 -8.92 7.30 19.30
CA ALA A 64 -8.58 8.69 19.63
C ALA A 64 -7.14 9.10 19.23
N ALA A 65 -6.69 8.68 18.05
CA ALA A 65 -5.30 8.81 17.60
C ALA A 65 -5.05 9.92 16.58
N SER A 66 -6.08 10.45 15.92
CA SER A 66 -5.92 11.45 14.85
C SER A 66 -6.77 12.69 15.07
N CYS A 67 -6.14 13.86 15.05
CA CYS A 67 -6.83 15.15 15.01
C CYS A 67 -7.42 15.44 13.64
N GLU A 68 -8.22 16.51 13.52
CA GLU A 68 -8.93 16.85 12.29
C GLU A 68 -7.99 17.08 11.10
N SER A 69 -6.92 17.85 11.29
CA SER A 69 -5.98 18.17 10.21
C SER A 69 -5.27 16.92 9.69
N CYS A 70 -4.70 16.11 10.60
CA CYS A 70 -4.01 14.90 10.22
C CYS A 70 -4.96 13.83 9.66
N GLN A 71 -6.19 13.72 10.17
CA GLN A 71 -7.21 12.83 9.60
C GLN A 71 -7.55 13.24 8.17
N ARG A 72 -7.70 14.55 7.90
CA ARG A 72 -8.00 15.08 6.57
C ARG A 72 -6.87 14.77 5.58
N ASP A 73 -5.63 14.98 6.01
CA ASP A 73 -4.44 14.75 5.19
C ASP A 73 -4.24 13.27 4.86
N THR A 74 -4.36 12.41 5.88
CA THR A 74 -4.27 10.94 5.71
C THR A 74 -5.38 10.41 4.83
N SER A 75 -6.63 10.79 5.12
CA SER A 75 -7.79 10.38 4.33
C SER A 75 -7.68 10.76 2.85
N ARG A 76 -7.01 11.87 2.52
CA ARG A 76 -6.81 12.31 1.14
C ARG A 76 -5.94 11.34 0.36
N PHE A 77 -4.72 11.06 0.81
CA PHE A 77 -3.83 10.15 0.08
C PHE A 77 -4.28 8.69 0.20
N GLU A 78 -4.91 8.29 1.30
CA GLU A 78 -5.49 6.95 1.43
C GLU A 78 -6.60 6.72 0.39
N ARG A 79 -7.43 7.74 0.15
CA ARG A 79 -8.48 7.67 -0.87
C ARG A 79 -7.89 7.61 -2.28
N GLU A 80 -6.91 8.45 -2.58
CA GLU A 80 -6.20 8.43 -3.86
C GLU A 80 -5.65 7.04 -4.19
N ILE A 81 -5.00 6.40 -3.22
CA ILE A 81 -4.45 5.05 -3.39
C ILE A 81 -5.55 3.99 -3.43
N ALA A 82 -6.44 3.95 -2.43
CA ALA A 82 -7.39 2.84 -2.31
C ALA A 82 -8.56 2.94 -3.32
N ARG A 83 -9.05 4.14 -3.62
CA ARG A 83 -10.22 4.36 -4.48
C ARG A 83 -9.85 4.66 -5.92
N ASP A 84 -8.78 5.39 -6.16
CA ASP A 84 -8.51 5.88 -7.51
C ASP A 84 -7.48 4.99 -8.21
N SER A 85 -6.44 4.56 -7.50
CA SER A 85 -5.39 3.68 -8.04
C SER A 85 -5.74 2.19 -7.95
N TYR A 86 -6.27 1.73 -6.81
CA TYR A 86 -6.41 0.29 -6.53
C TYR A 86 -7.84 -0.24 -6.44
N ARG A 87 -8.85 0.55 -6.81
CA ARG A 87 -10.26 0.12 -6.69
C ARG A 87 -10.59 -1.13 -7.49
N ALA A 88 -10.04 -1.25 -8.70
CA ALA A 88 -10.30 -2.40 -9.56
C ALA A 88 -9.75 -3.70 -8.94
N MET A 89 -8.48 -3.68 -8.54
CA MET A 89 -7.84 -4.79 -7.83
C MET A 89 -8.57 -5.13 -6.53
N ARG A 90 -8.88 -4.11 -5.70
CA ARG A 90 -9.60 -4.30 -4.44
C ARG A 90 -10.94 -4.99 -4.64
N THR A 91 -11.66 -4.62 -5.69
CA THR A 91 -12.95 -5.22 -6.02
C THR A 91 -12.80 -6.68 -6.42
N LEU A 92 -11.89 -6.97 -7.36
CA LEU A 92 -11.63 -8.34 -7.82
C LEU A 92 -11.14 -9.25 -6.70
N HIS A 93 -10.31 -8.74 -5.79
CA HIS A 93 -9.78 -9.47 -4.65
C HIS A 93 -10.59 -9.32 -3.35
N GLY A 94 -11.80 -8.75 -3.42
CA GLY A 94 -12.74 -8.63 -2.30
C GLY A 94 -12.13 -8.04 -1.05
N TYR A 95 -11.32 -7.03 -1.24
CA TYR A 95 -10.91 -6.16 -0.16
C TYR A 95 -12.16 -5.56 0.48
N PRO A 96 -12.11 -5.31 1.79
CA PRO A 96 -13.24 -4.79 2.51
C PRO A 96 -13.69 -3.42 1.98
N THR A 97 -15.00 -3.21 2.04
CA THR A 97 -15.67 -1.94 1.75
C THR A 97 -16.70 -1.66 2.82
N ARG A 98 -16.93 -0.38 3.12
CA ARG A 98 -18.04 0.06 3.96
C ARG A 98 -19.32 0.33 3.15
N ARG A 99 -19.22 0.24 1.82
CA ARG A 99 -20.27 0.57 0.86
C ARG A 99 -20.33 -0.54 -0.19
N PRO A 100 -20.88 -1.72 0.16
CA PRO A 100 -20.98 -2.85 -0.77
C PRO A 100 -21.78 -2.51 -2.02
N ASP A 101 -22.80 -1.66 -1.90
CA ASP A 101 -23.65 -1.25 -3.02
C ASP A 101 -22.94 -0.28 -4.00
N GLU A 102 -21.82 0.33 -3.58
CA GLU A 102 -20.98 1.21 -4.43
C GLU A 102 -19.82 0.46 -5.11
N VAL A 103 -19.73 -0.86 -4.93
CA VAL A 103 -18.72 -1.69 -5.59
C VAL A 103 -19.02 -1.72 -7.09
N PRO A 104 -18.06 -1.30 -7.95
CA PRO A 104 -18.31 -1.19 -9.37
C PRO A 104 -18.48 -2.59 -9.99
N ARG A 105 -19.56 -2.78 -10.74
CA ARG A 105 -19.76 -3.98 -11.59
C ARG A 105 -19.09 -3.85 -12.94
N THR A 106 -18.83 -2.63 -13.39
CA THR A 106 -18.13 -2.32 -14.63
C THR A 106 -17.02 -1.32 -14.38
N LEU A 107 -16.00 -1.36 -15.23
CA LEU A 107 -14.92 -0.38 -15.26
C LEU A 107 -14.88 0.32 -16.63
N PRO A 108 -14.55 1.61 -16.65
CA PRO A 108 -14.29 2.31 -17.89
C PRO A 108 -12.92 1.89 -18.45
N VAL A 109 -12.92 1.42 -19.69
CA VAL A 109 -11.73 1.05 -20.46
C VAL A 109 -11.61 1.97 -21.66
N ASN A 110 -10.46 2.61 -21.82
CA ASN A 110 -10.10 3.36 -23.01
C ASN A 110 -9.46 2.38 -24.01
N PHE A 111 -10.00 2.30 -25.21
CA PHE A 111 -9.42 1.58 -26.34
C PHE A 111 -8.73 2.58 -27.27
N THR A 112 -7.48 2.29 -27.63
CA THR A 112 -6.71 3.10 -28.57
C THR A 112 -6.65 2.38 -29.91
N TYR A 113 -6.86 3.11 -31.00
CA TYR A 113 -6.76 2.59 -32.36
C TYR A 113 -5.49 3.08 -33.05
N SER A 114 -5.08 2.41 -34.13
CA SER A 114 -3.95 2.84 -34.96
C SER A 114 -4.13 4.25 -35.55
N SER A 115 -5.37 4.73 -35.68
CA SER A 115 -5.69 6.11 -36.09
C SER A 115 -5.38 7.16 -35.00
N GLY A 116 -5.06 6.74 -33.77
CA GLY A 116 -4.94 7.62 -32.61
C GLY A 116 -6.28 7.96 -31.94
N THR A 117 -7.41 7.47 -32.47
CA THR A 117 -8.71 7.61 -31.81
C THR A 117 -8.72 6.88 -30.47
N ILE A 118 -9.36 7.47 -29.45
CA ILE A 118 -9.60 6.85 -28.15
C ILE A 118 -11.10 6.72 -27.94
N GLU A 119 -11.54 5.52 -27.61
CA GLU A 119 -12.94 5.24 -27.28
C GLU A 119 -13.08 4.67 -25.87
N ARG A 120 -14.01 5.22 -25.09
CA ARG A 120 -14.25 4.79 -23.70
C ARG A 120 -15.47 3.89 -23.62
N VAL A 121 -15.29 2.67 -23.12
CA VAL A 121 -16.33 1.63 -23.01
C VAL A 121 -16.45 1.15 -21.57
N GLN A 122 -17.66 0.85 -21.11
CA GLN A 122 -17.89 0.19 -19.82
C GLN A 122 -17.80 -1.33 -20.00
N VAL A 123 -16.89 -1.96 -19.27
CA VAL A 123 -16.63 -3.41 -19.36
C VAL A 123 -16.91 -4.05 -18.00
N PRO A 124 -17.62 -5.20 -17.93
CA PRO A 124 -17.78 -5.96 -16.69
C PRO A 124 -16.43 -6.21 -16.02
N ILE A 125 -16.33 -5.95 -14.72
CA ILE A 125 -15.04 -5.93 -14.01
C ILE A 125 -14.33 -7.29 -14.08
N GLU A 126 -15.08 -8.38 -14.13
CA GLU A 126 -14.60 -9.76 -14.25
C GLU A 126 -13.95 -10.05 -15.60
N GLU A 127 -14.24 -9.25 -16.62
CA GLU A 127 -13.73 -9.43 -17.98
C GLU A 127 -12.52 -8.54 -18.28
N VAL A 128 -12.27 -7.54 -17.44
CA VAL A 128 -11.15 -6.62 -17.63
C VAL A 128 -9.84 -7.35 -17.30
N PRO A 129 -8.86 -7.37 -18.23
CA PRO A 129 -7.51 -7.83 -17.91
C PRO A 129 -6.81 -6.74 -17.07
N ILE A 130 -6.56 -7.03 -15.78
CA ILE A 130 -6.02 -6.03 -14.83
C ILE A 130 -4.57 -6.34 -14.47
N ARG A 131 -3.71 -5.33 -14.64
CA ARG A 131 -2.37 -5.27 -14.06
C ARG A 131 -2.33 -4.20 -12.98
N VAL A 132 -1.78 -4.55 -11.83
CA VAL A 132 -1.65 -3.63 -10.70
C VAL A 132 -0.27 -3.03 -10.76
N VAL A 133 -0.20 -1.70 -10.78
CA VAL A 133 1.10 -1.04 -10.75
C VAL A 133 1.45 -0.68 -9.30
N VAL A 134 2.62 -1.10 -8.86
CA VAL A 134 3.17 -0.80 -7.54
C VAL A 134 4.51 -0.10 -7.72
N PRO A 135 4.76 1.04 -7.05
CA PRO A 135 6.00 1.78 -7.20
C PRO A 135 7.15 0.96 -6.60
N ARG A 136 8.30 0.97 -7.27
CA ARG A 136 9.56 0.53 -6.70
C ARG A 136 10.37 1.75 -6.37
N PHE A 137 10.59 1.96 -5.09
CA PHE A 137 11.55 2.94 -4.61
C PHE A 137 12.91 2.26 -4.60
N GLU A 138 13.77 2.61 -5.54
CA GLU A 138 15.15 2.14 -5.50
C GLU A 138 15.82 2.78 -4.28
N LEU A 139 16.56 1.98 -3.52
CA LEU A 139 17.53 2.54 -2.59
C LEU A 139 18.38 3.51 -3.42
N ALA A 140 18.59 4.73 -2.92
CA ALA A 140 19.81 5.41 -3.29
C ALA A 140 20.93 4.40 -3.00
N PRO A 141 21.67 3.91 -4.02
CA PRO A 141 22.72 2.93 -3.78
C PRO A 141 23.60 3.51 -2.67
N PHE A 142 24.04 2.68 -1.73
CA PHE A 142 24.89 3.00 -0.58
C PHE A 142 26.11 3.88 -0.95
N ALA A 143 25.86 5.13 -1.30
CA ALA A 143 26.82 6.19 -1.37
C ALA A 143 26.87 6.71 0.06
N PRO A 144 27.98 6.54 0.81
CA PRO A 144 28.24 7.47 1.89
C PRO A 144 27.99 8.84 1.29
N ALA A 145 27.04 9.59 1.86
CA ALA A 145 26.67 10.87 1.33
C ALA A 145 27.95 11.67 1.10
N ALA A 146 28.35 11.84 -0.16
CA ALA A 146 29.21 12.95 -0.50
C ALA A 146 28.39 14.16 -0.03
N PRO A 147 28.89 14.96 0.92
CA PRO A 147 28.10 16.05 1.48
C PRO A 147 27.63 16.93 0.33
N GLY A 148 26.32 17.03 0.11
CA GLY A 148 25.74 18.01 -0.81
C GLY A 148 25.02 17.50 -2.06
N PHE A 149 24.89 16.19 -2.31
CA PHE A 149 24.10 15.70 -3.45
C PHE A 149 23.02 14.68 -3.03
N PRO A 150 21.71 14.98 -3.23
CA PRO A 150 20.70 13.94 -3.18
C PRO A 150 20.93 13.01 -4.38
N ALA A 151 21.28 11.75 -4.14
CA ALA A 151 21.22 10.74 -5.20
C ALA A 151 19.82 10.81 -5.85
N PRO A 152 19.71 10.79 -7.18
CA PRO A 152 18.42 10.82 -7.82
C PRO A 152 17.64 9.61 -7.32
N LEU A 153 16.55 9.89 -6.62
CA LEU A 153 15.61 8.85 -6.26
C LEU A 153 15.00 8.32 -7.56
N ALA A 154 15.37 7.10 -7.93
CA ALA A 154 14.71 6.39 -9.00
C ALA A 154 13.42 5.76 -8.46
N ILE A 155 12.29 6.20 -9.00
CA ILE A 155 11.00 5.54 -8.79
C ILE A 155 10.73 4.69 -10.03
N GLY A 156 10.95 3.40 -9.91
CA GLY A 156 10.47 2.42 -10.87
C GLY A 156 8.99 2.12 -10.67
N MET A 157 8.36 1.51 -11.67
CA MET A 157 7.00 0.99 -11.56
C MET A 157 7.03 -0.49 -11.90
N SER A 158 6.47 -1.33 -11.03
CA SER A 158 6.30 -2.76 -11.27
C SER A 158 4.85 -3.07 -11.55
N ALA A 159 4.58 -3.66 -12.70
CA ALA A 159 3.30 -4.27 -12.99
C ALA A 159 3.26 -5.67 -12.37
N ILE A 160 2.31 -5.88 -11.46
CA ILE A 160 1.97 -7.18 -10.90
C ILE A 160 0.72 -7.65 -11.64
N THR A 161 0.82 -8.79 -12.32
CA THR A 161 -0.36 -9.38 -12.94
C THR A 161 -1.16 -10.08 -11.84
N ILE A 162 -2.44 -9.73 -11.72
CA ILE A 162 -3.37 -10.39 -10.79
C ILE A 162 -3.63 -11.85 -11.21
N GLU A 163 -3.56 -12.08 -12.51
CA GLU A 163 -3.85 -13.35 -13.17
C GLU A 163 -2.59 -13.87 -13.84
N ASP A 164 -2.55 -15.17 -14.15
CA ASP A 164 -1.48 -15.68 -14.99
C ASP A 164 -1.53 -15.04 -16.40
N ASP A 165 -0.38 -14.99 -17.08
CA ASP A 165 -0.25 -14.35 -18.38
C ASP A 165 -1.19 -14.93 -19.44
N ASN A 166 -1.57 -16.21 -19.35
CA ASN A 166 -2.50 -16.83 -20.31
C ASN A 166 -3.93 -16.36 -20.04
N THR A 167 -4.36 -16.28 -18.79
CA THR A 167 -5.66 -15.74 -18.42
C THR A 167 -5.79 -14.28 -18.82
N PHE A 168 -4.76 -13.47 -18.55
CA PHE A 168 -4.70 -12.08 -19.00
C PHE A 168 -4.86 -11.97 -20.52
N ARG A 169 -4.07 -12.76 -21.29
CA ARG A 169 -4.15 -12.77 -22.77
C ARG A 169 -5.52 -13.19 -23.27
N ARG A 170 -6.12 -14.24 -22.71
CA ARG A 170 -7.47 -14.71 -23.09
C ARG A 170 -8.54 -13.64 -22.85
N LYS A 171 -8.50 -12.96 -21.70
CA LYS A 171 -9.41 -11.85 -21.43
C LYS A 171 -9.20 -10.72 -22.43
N TRP A 172 -7.95 -10.36 -22.71
CA TRP A 172 -7.62 -9.35 -23.70
C TRP A 172 -8.12 -9.71 -25.10
N ASP A 173 -7.91 -10.94 -25.55
CA ASP A 173 -8.38 -11.41 -26.86
C ASP A 173 -9.91 -11.44 -26.95
N SER A 174 -10.58 -11.92 -25.90
CA SER A 174 -12.04 -11.89 -25.81
C SER A 174 -12.60 -10.46 -25.82
N LEU A 175 -11.92 -9.54 -25.13
CA LEU A 175 -12.31 -8.14 -25.05
C LEU A 175 -12.13 -7.44 -26.41
N LYS A 176 -11.02 -7.69 -27.13
CA LYS A 176 -10.82 -7.22 -28.51
C LYS A 176 -11.90 -7.77 -29.43
N GLU A 177 -12.20 -9.06 -29.36
CA GLU A 177 -13.17 -9.69 -30.26
C GLU A 177 -14.59 -9.12 -30.07
N ARG A 178 -15.02 -8.95 -28.82
CA ARG A 178 -16.37 -8.48 -28.48
C ARG A 178 -16.54 -6.98 -28.62
N HIS A 179 -15.56 -6.23 -28.15
CA HIS A 179 -15.68 -4.79 -28.12
C HIS A 179 -15.08 -4.19 -29.38
N ARG A 180 -13.80 -4.42 -29.70
CA ARG A 180 -13.09 -3.67 -30.76
C ARG A 180 -11.92 -4.44 -31.39
N LYS A 181 -12.19 -5.17 -32.48
CA LYS A 181 -11.21 -6.04 -33.18
C LYS A 181 -9.94 -5.33 -33.68
N HIS A 182 -10.02 -4.02 -33.88
CA HIS A 182 -8.95 -3.19 -34.43
C HIS A 182 -8.27 -2.28 -33.40
N ALA A 183 -8.58 -2.43 -32.10
CA ALA A 183 -7.86 -1.71 -31.07
C ALA A 183 -6.40 -2.18 -31.02
N SER A 184 -5.46 -1.22 -31.05
CA SER A 184 -4.03 -1.47 -30.90
C SER A 184 -3.61 -1.57 -29.44
N GLY A 185 -4.42 -1.06 -28.52
CA GLY A 185 -4.19 -1.15 -27.09
C GLY A 185 -5.41 -0.78 -26.26
N TYR A 186 -5.27 -0.93 -24.95
CA TYR A 186 -6.25 -0.45 -23.99
C TYR A 186 -5.59 0.09 -22.73
N GLU A 187 -6.30 0.94 -22.03
CA GLU A 187 -5.93 1.45 -20.72
C GLU A 187 -7.17 1.46 -19.83
N LEU A 188 -7.01 1.07 -18.57
CA LEU A 188 -8.04 1.36 -17.58
C LEU A 188 -8.13 2.87 -17.39
N ALA A 189 -9.31 3.45 -17.55
CA ALA A 189 -9.52 4.88 -17.37
C ALA A 189 -9.61 5.24 -15.87
N THR A 190 -8.53 4.92 -15.14
CA THR A 190 -8.31 5.23 -13.73
C THR A 190 -7.61 6.57 -13.58
N ALA A 191 -7.62 7.14 -12.38
CA ALA A 191 -6.79 8.30 -12.11
C ALA A 191 -5.30 7.92 -12.21
N PRO A 192 -4.41 8.89 -12.53
CA PRO A 192 -2.98 8.66 -12.49
C PRO A 192 -2.55 8.14 -11.11
N PHE A 193 -1.65 7.17 -11.10
CA PHE A 193 -1.07 6.66 -9.86
C PHE A 193 -0.17 7.73 -9.22
N GLY A 194 -0.43 8.07 -7.96
CA GLY A 194 0.38 9.01 -7.19
C GLY A 194 1.46 8.32 -6.36
N PRO A 195 2.73 8.23 -6.81
CA PRO A 195 3.79 7.56 -6.04
C PRO A 195 4.07 8.24 -4.69
N PHE A 196 3.88 9.56 -4.59
CA PHE A 196 4.00 10.29 -3.33
C PHE A 196 2.85 9.98 -2.36
N ALA A 197 1.63 9.82 -2.85
CA ALA A 197 0.51 9.40 -2.02
C ALA A 197 0.74 7.98 -1.47
N PHE A 198 1.27 7.09 -2.31
CA PHE A 198 1.64 5.74 -1.89
C PHE A 198 2.77 5.73 -0.86
N ALA A 199 3.80 6.54 -1.08
CA ALA A 199 4.89 6.67 -0.13
C ALA A 199 4.40 7.19 1.24
N ARG A 200 3.55 8.22 1.25
CA ARG A 200 2.92 8.73 2.48
C ARG A 200 2.07 7.67 3.19
N LEU A 201 1.37 6.83 2.43
CA LEU A 201 0.66 5.67 2.96
C LEU A 201 1.60 4.70 3.67
N VAL A 202 2.74 4.34 3.07
CA VAL A 202 3.74 3.44 3.69
C VAL A 202 4.25 4.03 5.01
N TYR A 203 4.64 5.31 5.02
CA TYR A 203 5.08 5.98 6.24
C TYR A 203 4.00 6.02 7.31
N LYS A 204 2.76 6.30 6.91
CA LYS A 204 1.61 6.33 7.81
C LYS A 204 1.41 4.98 8.49
N ILE A 205 1.54 3.88 7.74
CA ILE A 205 1.48 2.53 8.30
C ILE A 205 2.62 2.33 9.30
N GLY A 206 3.84 2.75 8.96
CA GLY A 206 5.00 2.67 9.86
C GLY A 206 4.83 3.46 11.16
N VAL A 207 4.30 4.69 11.09
CA VAL A 207 3.99 5.51 12.28
C VAL A 207 2.90 4.86 13.12
N GLY A 208 1.87 4.30 12.50
CA GLY A 208 0.80 3.58 13.22
C GLY A 208 1.34 2.35 13.96
N LEU A 209 2.23 1.57 13.35
CA LEU A 209 2.91 0.46 14.02
C LEU A 209 3.75 0.96 15.20
N LEU A 210 4.52 2.03 15.01
CA LEU A 210 5.34 2.59 16.07
C LEU A 210 4.49 3.09 17.25
N ALA A 211 3.33 3.69 16.98
CA ALA A 211 2.42 4.17 18.01
C ALA A 211 1.86 3.05 18.89
N ILE A 212 1.75 1.84 18.34
CA ILE A 212 1.32 0.67 19.09
C ILE A 212 2.49 0.10 19.90
N GLU A 213 3.61 -0.16 19.23
CA GLU A 213 4.70 -0.96 19.80
C GLU A 213 5.61 -0.14 20.72
N ARG A 214 5.90 1.10 20.34
CA ARG A 214 6.86 1.99 21.00
C ARG A 214 6.35 3.43 21.01
N PRO A 215 5.21 3.69 21.69
CA PRO A 215 4.66 5.04 21.79
C PRO A 215 5.64 6.05 22.40
N ASP A 216 6.59 5.58 23.23
CA ASP A 216 7.67 6.38 23.81
C ASP A 216 8.61 7.00 22.76
N LEU A 217 8.71 6.38 21.59
CA LEU A 217 9.58 6.83 20.50
C LEU A 217 8.88 7.74 19.48
N LEU A 218 7.56 7.89 19.54
CA LEU A 218 6.80 8.67 18.55
C LEU A 218 7.30 10.12 18.42
N SER A 219 7.60 10.76 19.55
CA SER A 219 8.10 12.15 19.59
C SER A 219 9.47 12.33 18.93
N ARG A 220 10.23 11.23 18.76
CA ARG A 220 11.57 11.21 18.16
C ARG A 220 11.57 10.90 16.67
N THR A 221 10.40 10.68 16.06
CA THR A 221 10.32 10.31 14.65
C THR A 221 10.40 11.51 13.72
N LEU A 222 11.17 11.36 12.64
CA LEU A 222 11.30 12.36 11.57
C LEU A 222 10.04 12.42 10.68
N VAL A 223 9.22 11.37 10.74
CA VAL A 223 8.13 11.09 9.80
C VAL A 223 6.86 11.90 10.10
N ARG A 224 6.65 12.31 11.36
CA ARG A 224 5.48 13.08 11.78
C ARG A 224 5.30 14.38 11.00
N ALA A 225 6.41 15.10 10.79
CA ALA A 225 6.45 16.29 9.95
C ALA A 225 6.15 15.99 8.47
N ARG A 226 6.47 14.79 7.98
CA ARG A 226 6.35 14.41 6.57
C ARG A 226 4.93 14.03 6.16
N ILE A 227 4.14 13.49 7.08
CA ILE A 227 2.72 13.17 6.82
C ILE A 227 1.90 14.46 6.74
N ALA A 228 2.18 15.45 7.59
CA ALA A 228 1.42 16.71 7.64
C ALA A 228 1.91 17.78 6.62
N ALA A 229 3.19 17.81 6.26
CA ALA A 229 3.75 18.81 5.35
C ALA A 229 4.13 18.19 4.00
N ALA A 230 3.14 18.05 3.08
CA ALA A 230 3.37 17.50 1.75
C ALA A 230 4.56 18.16 1.00
N ALA A 231 4.79 19.46 1.20
CA ALA A 231 5.90 20.22 0.60
C ALA A 231 7.31 19.83 1.11
N ARG A 232 7.40 19.07 2.21
CA ARG A 232 8.66 18.59 2.83
C ARG A 232 8.78 17.08 2.83
N PHE A 233 7.87 16.38 2.16
CA PHE A 233 7.91 14.93 2.07
C PHE A 233 9.10 14.51 1.20
N GLN A 234 10.11 13.88 1.82
CA GLN A 234 11.27 13.38 1.11
C GLN A 234 11.26 11.86 1.07
N LEU A 235 11.51 11.32 -0.12
CA LEU A 235 11.48 9.89 -0.42
C LEU A 235 12.79 9.15 -0.10
N HIS A 236 13.84 9.86 0.32
CA HIS A 236 15.18 9.28 0.58
C HIS A 236 15.20 8.20 1.67
N ASP A 237 14.16 8.13 2.48
CA ASP A 237 13.99 7.17 3.57
C ASP A 237 13.13 5.96 3.16
N LEU A 238 12.68 5.90 1.91
CA LEU A 238 11.81 4.85 1.39
C LEU A 238 12.56 4.02 0.34
N PHE A 239 12.50 2.70 0.47
CA PHE A 239 13.04 1.77 -0.51
C PHE A 239 12.16 0.53 -0.64
N SER A 240 12.42 -0.31 -1.63
CA SER A 240 11.62 -1.50 -1.90
C SER A 240 12.50 -2.71 -2.22
N ALA A 241 12.07 -3.90 -1.78
CA ALA A 241 12.70 -5.16 -2.17
C ALA A 241 11.65 -6.17 -2.63
N PRO A 242 11.97 -7.04 -3.60
CA PRO A 242 11.13 -8.19 -3.92
C PRO A 242 10.89 -9.02 -2.66
N ALA A 243 9.68 -9.53 -2.51
CA ALA A 243 9.36 -10.45 -1.43
C ALA A 243 8.35 -11.50 -1.95
N PRO A 244 8.41 -12.75 -1.48
CA PRO A 244 7.46 -13.78 -1.88
C PRO A 244 6.04 -13.42 -1.43
N SER A 245 5.03 -13.95 -2.14
CA SER A 245 3.62 -13.90 -1.71
C SER A 245 3.45 -14.35 -0.26
N LEU A 246 2.44 -13.81 0.40
CA LEU A 246 2.03 -14.24 1.73
C LEU A 246 1.10 -15.44 1.58
N ASP A 247 1.34 -16.47 2.38
CA ASP A 247 0.45 -17.63 2.47
C ASP A 247 -0.95 -17.23 2.95
N ASP A 248 -1.06 -16.14 3.73
CA ASP A 248 -2.31 -15.56 4.18
C ASP A 248 -2.31 -14.01 4.27
N GLY A 249 -3.47 -13.40 4.05
CA GLY A 249 -3.73 -12.00 4.39
C GLY A 249 -3.64 -10.95 3.27
N PHE A 250 -4.17 -9.77 3.58
CA PHE A 250 -4.19 -8.62 2.67
C PHE A 250 -2.88 -7.81 2.68
N PHE A 251 -2.15 -7.84 3.79
CA PHE A 251 -0.92 -7.07 4.00
C PHE A 251 -0.04 -7.76 5.04
N ARG A 252 1.24 -7.37 5.07
CA ARG A 252 2.18 -7.61 6.19
C ARG A 252 2.81 -6.29 6.55
N ALA A 253 2.92 -5.99 7.84
CA ALA A 253 3.59 -4.79 8.30
C ALA A 253 4.40 -5.11 9.57
N ARG A 254 5.64 -4.62 9.67
CA ARG A 254 6.56 -4.96 10.76
C ARG A 254 7.48 -3.79 11.11
N LEU A 255 7.96 -3.76 12.35
CA LEU A 255 9.05 -2.89 12.79
C LEU A 255 10.31 -3.71 12.99
N PHE A 256 11.44 -3.16 12.57
CA PHE A 256 12.73 -3.79 12.80
C PHE A 256 13.84 -2.74 12.84
N THR A 257 14.91 -3.05 13.56
CA THR A 257 16.14 -2.26 13.55
C THR A 257 17.12 -2.84 12.54
N ALA A 258 17.78 -1.97 11.77
CA ALA A 258 18.87 -2.38 10.88
C ALA A 258 20.01 -1.35 10.88
N PRO A 259 21.24 -1.75 10.51
CA PRO A 259 22.33 -0.81 10.32
C PRO A 259 22.02 0.23 9.24
N ASP A 260 22.44 1.47 9.47
CA ASP A 260 22.26 2.62 8.58
C ASP A 260 23.52 3.51 8.59
N GLY A 261 24.50 3.09 7.79
CA GLY A 261 25.87 3.63 7.84
C GLY A 261 26.55 3.24 9.16
N ASN A 262 27.02 4.23 9.91
CA ASN A 262 27.68 4.02 11.21
C ASN A 262 26.69 4.00 12.40
N ALA A 263 25.38 4.12 12.12
CA ALA A 263 24.32 4.16 13.12
C ALA A 263 23.39 2.95 12.98
N ALA A 264 22.52 2.74 13.97
CA ALA A 264 21.33 1.91 13.77
C ALA A 264 20.18 2.80 13.30
N ALA A 265 19.18 2.23 12.67
CA ALA A 265 17.94 2.94 12.38
C ALA A 265 16.75 2.01 12.58
N LEU A 266 15.62 2.62 12.94
CA LEU A 266 14.34 1.93 13.06
C LEU A 266 13.59 2.05 11.74
N PHE A 267 13.17 0.91 11.21
CA PHE A 267 12.45 0.81 9.96
C PHE A 267 11.07 0.20 10.17
N ALA A 268 10.14 0.59 9.30
CA ALA A 268 8.90 -0.15 9.08
C ALA A 268 8.96 -0.82 7.70
N GLY A 269 8.76 -2.15 7.68
CA GLY A 269 8.51 -2.93 6.48
C GLY A 269 7.02 -3.06 6.24
N VAL A 270 6.55 -2.77 5.04
CA VAL A 270 5.14 -2.75 4.64
C VAL A 270 5.00 -3.45 3.29
N ARG A 271 4.31 -4.58 3.29
CA ARG A 271 3.83 -5.26 2.09
C ARG A 271 2.33 -5.10 2.00
N LEU A 272 1.86 -4.45 0.95
CA LEU A 272 0.45 -4.46 0.56
C LEU A 272 0.22 -5.56 -0.47
N PHE A 273 -1.02 -6.05 -0.55
CA PHE A 273 -1.40 -7.10 -1.50
C PHE A 273 -0.71 -8.43 -1.24
N GLY A 274 -0.89 -8.94 -0.02
CA GLY A 274 -0.27 -10.19 0.46
C GLY A 274 -0.37 -11.36 -0.52
N ALA A 275 -1.56 -11.58 -1.08
CA ALA A 275 -1.85 -12.64 -2.05
C ALA A 275 -1.20 -12.46 -3.44
N LEU A 276 -0.53 -11.33 -3.70
CA LEU A 276 0.17 -11.05 -4.95
C LEU A 276 1.68 -11.07 -4.71
N ASP A 277 2.48 -11.35 -5.74
CA ASP A 277 3.94 -11.19 -5.72
C ASP A 277 4.34 -9.70 -5.77
N ALA A 278 3.91 -8.97 -4.75
CA ALA A 278 4.17 -7.56 -4.55
C ALA A 278 5.51 -7.29 -3.88
N THR A 279 6.04 -6.10 -4.15
CA THR A 279 7.23 -5.57 -3.50
C THR A 279 6.93 -5.27 -2.02
N GLU A 280 7.87 -5.55 -1.12
CA GLU A 280 7.84 -5.01 0.24
C GLU A 280 8.51 -3.63 0.23
N HIS A 281 7.88 -2.65 0.88
CA HIS A 281 8.38 -1.29 1.01
C HIS A 281 8.91 -1.07 2.42
N PHE A 282 10.04 -0.40 2.52
CA PHE A 282 10.71 -0.14 3.78
C PHE A 282 10.87 1.35 3.97
N CYS A 283 10.43 1.87 5.10
CA CYS A 283 10.58 3.27 5.44
C CYS A 283 11.37 3.46 6.74
N ARG A 284 12.39 4.32 6.70
CA ARG A 284 13.16 4.72 7.88
C ARG A 284 12.32 5.68 8.72
N LEU A 285 12.05 5.32 9.97
CA LEU A 285 11.23 6.11 10.89
C LEU A 285 12.07 7.07 11.75
N MET A 286 13.26 6.61 12.15
CA MET A 286 14.25 7.38 12.89
C MET A 286 15.65 6.77 12.73
N ARG A 287 16.67 7.61 12.83
CA ARG A 287 18.06 7.15 13.06
C ARG A 287 18.31 7.07 14.56
N TRP A 288 19.13 6.12 14.94
CA TRP A 288 19.40 5.75 16.32
C TRP A 288 20.92 5.68 16.53
N ASP A 289 21.41 6.48 17.47
CA ASP A 289 22.86 6.65 17.69
C ASP A 289 23.47 5.55 18.60
N GLU A 290 22.64 4.78 19.32
CA GLU A 290 22.95 3.58 20.12
C GLU A 290 22.33 2.27 19.55
N ARG A 291 22.89 1.08 19.85
CA ARG A 291 22.34 -0.21 19.34
C ARG A 291 21.26 -0.76 20.28
N SER A 292 20.10 -1.16 19.74
CA SER A 292 19.15 -2.05 20.41
C SER A 292 18.56 -3.04 19.40
N ASP A 293 18.46 -4.31 19.77
CA ASP A 293 17.94 -5.38 18.90
C ASP A 293 16.41 -5.46 19.04
N LEU A 294 15.68 -5.03 18.01
CA LEU A 294 14.22 -5.19 17.94
C LEU A 294 13.84 -5.91 16.65
N ASN A 295 13.31 -7.13 16.78
CA ASN A 295 12.65 -7.88 15.70
C ASN A 295 11.23 -8.21 16.18
N VAL A 296 10.21 -7.55 15.63
CA VAL A 296 8.80 -7.83 15.94
C VAL A 296 8.02 -7.99 14.64
N HIS A 297 7.41 -9.16 14.46
CA HIS A 297 6.65 -9.51 13.26
C HIS A 297 5.15 -9.59 13.59
N PHE A 298 4.29 -9.09 12.69
CA PHE A 298 2.83 -9.22 12.80
C PHE A 298 2.29 -10.04 11.63
N ASP A 299 1.44 -11.01 11.94
CA ASP A 299 0.67 -11.75 10.93
C ASP A 299 -0.57 -10.97 10.47
N ALA A 300 -1.27 -11.52 9.49
CA ALA A 300 -2.50 -10.95 8.93
C ALA A 300 -3.66 -10.80 9.94
N THR A 301 -3.55 -11.43 11.11
CA THR A 301 -4.53 -11.40 12.20
C THR A 301 -4.15 -10.43 13.31
N GLY A 302 -2.96 -9.81 13.23
CA GLY A 302 -2.44 -8.90 14.24
C GLY A 302 -1.78 -9.60 15.42
N ARG A 303 -1.41 -10.89 15.29
CA ARG A 303 -0.63 -11.58 16.32
C ARG A 303 0.85 -11.28 16.13
N VAL A 304 1.52 -11.03 17.26
CA VAL A 304 2.99 -10.95 17.31
C VAL A 304 3.54 -12.37 17.11
N THR A 305 4.35 -12.56 16.08
CA THR A 305 5.14 -13.79 15.88
C THR A 305 6.59 -13.48 16.22
N THR A 306 7.18 -14.27 17.10
CA THR A 306 8.64 -14.26 17.39
C THR A 306 9.42 -14.89 16.26
#